data_AF-A9FCU5-F1
#
_entry.id   AF-A9FCU5-F1
#
_cell.length_a   1.000
_cell.length_b   1.000
_cell.length_c   1.000
_cell.angle_alpha   90.00
_cell.angle_beta   90.00
_cell.angle_gamma   90.00
#
_symmetry.space_group_name_H-M   'P 1'
#
loop_
_entity.id
_entity.type
_entity.pdbx_description
1 polymer ?
#
loop_
_entity_poly.entity_id
_entity_poly.type
_entity_poly.pdbx_seq_one_letter_code
_entity_poly.pdbx_strand_id
1 'polypeptide(L)'
;MVMKRVLIAMCLFVAACGGEEDDAPVAWEDMSFDQRFAFMEDVVLPEMKETFVAFDAKFEGMTCVTCHGSGAADGTFAMPSPDLPPLPATEEAFAEYVKDPEIERWGTWMFETVMPRMADVLQIAAYDPMTNTGDFSCNGCHTLEGVEQ
;
A
#
# COMPACT_ATOMS: atom_id res chain seq x y z
N MET A 1 -11.51 44.32 -64.85
CA MET A 1 -10.17 44.85 -64.53
C MET A 1 -9.33 43.70 -63.98
N VAL A 2 -8.04 43.73 -64.27
CA VAL A 2 -7.08 42.61 -64.36
C VAL A 2 -6.54 42.17 -62.99
N MET A 3 -6.48 40.84 -62.78
CA MET A 3 -5.42 40.04 -62.13
C MET A 3 -4.88 40.43 -60.74
N LYS A 4 -4.96 39.48 -59.79
CA LYS A 4 -3.73 38.87 -59.22
C LYS A 4 -4.00 37.55 -58.49
N ARG A 5 -3.36 36.51 -59.03
CA ARG A 5 -3.16 35.19 -58.44
C ARG A 5 -2.08 35.30 -57.37
N VAL A 6 -2.26 34.66 -56.21
CA VAL A 6 -1.16 34.16 -55.39
C VAL A 6 -1.55 32.78 -54.87
N LEU A 7 -0.87 31.77 -55.40
CA LEU A 7 -0.79 30.41 -54.89
C LEU A 7 0.04 30.41 -53.61
N ILE A 8 -0.46 29.77 -52.55
CA ILE A 8 0.39 29.21 -51.49
C ILE A 8 -0.04 27.75 -51.32
N ALA A 9 0.79 26.86 -51.86
CA ALA A 9 0.79 25.46 -51.52
C ALA A 9 1.45 25.30 -50.15
N MET A 10 0.78 24.64 -49.21
CA MET A 10 1.38 24.22 -47.94
C MET A 10 1.36 22.70 -47.88
N CYS A 11 2.56 22.14 -47.93
CA CYS A 11 2.83 20.72 -47.82
C CYS A 11 2.50 20.21 -46.41
N LEU A 12 1.94 19.00 -46.37
CA LEU A 12 2.21 17.91 -45.44
C LEU A 12 2.31 18.25 -43.95
N PHE A 13 1.27 17.90 -43.20
CA PHE A 13 1.48 17.23 -41.92
C PHE A 13 0.86 15.84 -42.00
N VAL A 14 1.76 14.86 -42.00
CA VAL A 14 1.46 13.47 -41.71
C VAL A 14 0.78 13.45 -40.35
N ALA A 15 -0.45 12.94 -40.29
CA ALA A 15 -1.11 12.59 -39.05
C ALA A 15 -0.34 11.43 -38.43
N ALA A 16 0.68 11.76 -37.64
CA ALA A 16 1.22 10.83 -36.67
C ALA A 16 0.16 10.69 -35.58
N CYS A 17 -0.51 9.54 -35.54
CA CYS A 17 -1.21 9.08 -34.35
C CYS A 17 -0.14 8.83 -33.26
N GLY A 18 0.37 9.89 -32.66
CA GLY A 18 0.97 9.83 -31.33
C GLY A 18 -0.18 9.92 -30.36
N GLY A 19 -0.81 8.77 -30.05
CA GLY A 19 -1.59 8.66 -28.84
C GLY A 19 -0.61 8.85 -27.70
N GLU A 20 -0.72 9.97 -27.00
CA GLU A 20 -0.19 10.13 -25.65
C GLU A 20 -0.90 9.01 -24.85
N GLU A 21 -0.18 7.92 -24.59
CA GLU A 21 -0.65 6.90 -23.67
C GLU A 21 -0.71 7.60 -22.31
N ASP A 22 -1.92 7.85 -21.80
CA ASP A 22 -2.15 8.30 -20.44
C ASP A 22 -1.52 7.25 -19.50
N ASP A 23 -0.26 7.46 -19.09
CA ASP A 23 0.50 6.66 -18.11
C ASP A 23 -0.09 6.88 -16.70
N ALA A 24 -1.37 6.57 -16.52
CA ALA A 24 -1.96 6.49 -15.19
C ALA A 24 -1.28 5.34 -14.43
N PRO A 25 -0.89 5.54 -13.14
CA PRO A 25 -0.38 4.46 -12.32
C PRO A 25 -1.32 3.25 -12.34
N VAL A 26 -0.77 2.05 -12.52
CA VAL A 26 -1.53 0.80 -12.43
C VAL A 26 -2.06 0.66 -11.00
N ALA A 27 -3.36 0.41 -10.84
CA ALA A 27 -3.96 0.19 -9.53
C ALA A 27 -3.29 -1.01 -8.84
N TRP A 28 -3.13 -0.95 -7.52
CA TRP A 28 -2.46 -2.01 -6.74
C TRP A 28 -3.03 -3.41 -7.01
N GLU A 29 -4.35 -3.51 -7.16
CA GLU A 29 -5.05 -4.77 -7.44
C GLU A 29 -4.66 -5.38 -8.79
N ASP A 30 -4.31 -4.54 -9.77
CA ASP A 30 -3.95 -4.92 -11.14
C ASP A 30 -2.43 -5.08 -11.34
N MET A 31 -1.61 -4.73 -10.34
CA MET A 31 -0.16 -4.90 -10.43
C MET A 31 0.25 -6.38 -10.48
N SER A 32 1.18 -6.70 -11.38
CA SER A 32 1.92 -7.97 -11.35
C SER A 32 2.82 -8.07 -10.11
N PHE A 33 3.33 -9.26 -9.83
CA PHE A 33 4.25 -9.46 -8.70
C PHE A 33 5.47 -8.54 -8.76
N ASP A 34 6.11 -8.43 -9.92
CA ASP A 34 7.31 -7.57 -10.09
C ASP A 34 6.97 -6.09 -9.88
N GLN A 35 5.77 -5.66 -10.32
CA GLN A 35 5.29 -4.29 -10.08
C GLN A 35 5.02 -4.05 -8.60
N ARG A 36 4.38 -5.00 -7.90
CA ARG A 36 4.15 -4.90 -6.45
C ARG A 36 5.46 -4.89 -5.67
N PHE A 37 6.43 -5.72 -6.06
CA PHE A 37 7.75 -5.75 -5.44
C PHE A 37 8.44 -4.39 -5.57
N ALA A 38 8.53 -3.85 -6.79
CA ALA A 38 9.12 -2.54 -7.02
C ALA A 38 8.37 -1.43 -6.27
N PHE A 39 7.03 -1.45 -6.28
CA PHE A 39 6.22 -0.48 -5.55
C PHE A 39 6.43 -0.55 -4.03
N MET A 40 6.52 -1.77 -3.48
CA MET A 40 6.80 -1.99 -2.06
C MET A 40 8.20 -1.50 -1.69
N GLU A 41 9.21 -1.74 -2.53
CA GLU A 41 10.59 -1.32 -2.29
C GLU A 41 10.78 0.20 -2.44
N ASP A 42 10.24 0.79 -3.50
CA ASP A 42 10.52 2.18 -3.88
C ASP A 42 9.56 3.20 -3.23
N VAL A 43 8.36 2.78 -2.85
CA VAL A 43 7.32 3.67 -2.32
C VAL A 43 6.95 3.31 -0.88
N VAL A 44 6.48 2.09 -0.64
CA VAL A 44 5.92 1.70 0.67
C VAL A 44 7.00 1.65 1.75
N LEU A 45 8.12 0.96 1.50
CA LEU A 45 9.15 0.76 2.51
C LEU A 45 9.78 2.09 2.98
N PRO A 46 10.13 3.06 2.11
CA PRO A 46 10.62 4.37 2.55
C PRO A 46 9.60 5.14 3.40
N GLU A 47 8.32 5.16 2.99
CA GLU A 47 7.28 5.90 3.72
C GLU A 47 6.97 5.25 5.08
N MET A 48 6.87 3.92 5.11
CA MET A 48 6.63 3.20 6.35
C MET A 48 7.84 3.27 7.26
N LYS A 49 9.07 3.25 6.72
CA LYS A 49 10.26 3.47 7.53
C LYS A 49 10.23 4.83 8.22
N GLU A 50 9.88 5.91 7.52
CA GLU A 50 9.73 7.24 8.14
C GLU A 50 8.69 7.20 9.27
N THR A 51 7.51 6.62 8.98
CA THR A 51 6.40 6.51 9.93
C THR A 51 6.78 5.73 11.19
N PHE A 52 7.45 4.58 11.03
CA PHE A 52 7.86 3.72 12.13
C PHE A 52 9.02 4.30 12.94
N VAL A 53 10.02 4.90 12.29
CA VAL A 53 11.14 5.58 12.98
C VAL A 53 10.64 6.75 13.81
N ALA A 54 9.65 7.50 13.32
CA ALA A 54 9.03 8.59 14.08
C ALA A 54 8.31 8.10 15.35
N PHE A 55 7.80 6.86 15.35
CA PHE A 55 7.17 6.25 16.52
C PHE A 55 8.18 5.62 17.49
N ASP A 56 9.18 4.91 16.96
CA ASP A 56 10.22 4.22 17.73
C ASP A 56 11.51 4.09 16.90
N ALA A 57 12.58 4.72 17.37
CA ALA A 57 13.88 4.76 16.68
C ALA A 57 14.49 3.37 16.44
N LYS A 58 14.04 2.31 17.12
CA LYS A 58 14.50 0.94 16.84
C LYS A 58 14.27 0.50 15.39
N PHE A 59 13.36 1.16 14.67
CA PHE A 59 13.06 0.85 13.27
C PHE A 59 13.96 1.55 12.25
N GLU A 60 15.04 2.23 12.67
CA GLU A 60 16.04 2.79 11.73
C GLU A 60 16.59 1.72 10.76
N GLY A 61 16.65 0.47 11.21
CA GLY A 61 17.05 -0.70 10.43
C GLY A 61 15.91 -1.47 9.77
N MET A 62 14.72 -0.87 9.62
CA MET A 62 13.57 -1.53 8.98
C MET A 62 13.93 -2.00 7.56
N THR A 63 13.47 -3.21 7.23
CA THR A 63 13.61 -3.86 5.91
C THR A 63 12.31 -4.62 5.59
N CYS A 64 12.24 -5.28 4.43
CA CYS A 64 11.12 -6.14 4.05
C CYS A 64 10.79 -7.20 5.13
N VAL A 65 11.81 -7.70 5.87
CA VAL A 65 11.65 -8.69 6.94
C VAL A 65 10.81 -8.16 8.10
N THR A 66 10.81 -6.85 8.34
CA THR A 66 10.05 -6.25 9.44
C THR A 66 8.54 -6.47 9.30
N CYS A 67 8.03 -6.55 8.06
CA CYS A 67 6.62 -6.81 7.79
C CYS A 67 6.38 -8.25 7.33
N HIS A 68 7.18 -8.74 6.39
CA HIS A 68 6.96 -10.03 5.73
C HIS A 68 7.65 -11.22 6.43
N GLY A 69 8.48 -10.97 7.45
CA GLY A 69 9.18 -12.04 8.16
C GLY A 69 9.98 -12.95 7.24
N SER A 70 9.82 -14.25 7.45
CA SER A 70 10.36 -15.35 6.64
C SER A 70 9.96 -15.28 5.17
N GLY A 71 8.79 -14.70 4.85
CA GLY A 71 8.35 -14.47 3.47
C GLY A 71 9.27 -13.53 2.69
N ALA A 72 9.95 -12.59 3.35
CA ALA A 72 10.98 -11.78 2.68
C ALA A 72 12.25 -12.58 2.38
N ALA A 73 12.56 -13.60 3.19
CA ALA A 73 13.77 -14.40 3.03
C ALA A 73 13.62 -15.47 1.94
N ASP A 74 12.42 -16.03 1.76
CA ASP A 74 12.13 -17.01 0.71
C ASP A 74 11.63 -16.39 -0.61
N GLY A 75 11.37 -15.08 -0.61
CA GLY A 75 10.95 -14.30 -1.78
C GLY A 75 9.45 -14.38 -2.08
N THR A 76 8.64 -14.96 -1.20
CA THR A 76 7.18 -15.01 -1.35
C THR A 76 6.52 -13.69 -0.97
N PHE A 77 7.11 -12.96 -0.01
CA PHE A 77 6.56 -11.77 0.63
C PHE A 77 5.11 -11.97 1.12
N ALA A 78 4.76 -13.20 1.51
CA ALA A 78 3.42 -13.56 1.89
C ALA A 78 2.91 -12.71 3.08
N MET A 79 1.65 -12.31 2.98
CA MET A 79 0.93 -11.59 4.03
C MET A 79 -0.49 -12.19 4.14
N PRO A 80 -1.08 -12.23 5.35
CA PRO A 80 -0.50 -11.81 6.63
C PRO A 80 0.71 -12.65 7.06
N SER A 81 1.65 -12.00 7.76
CA SER A 81 2.91 -12.61 8.17
C SER A 81 2.74 -13.35 9.50
N PRO A 82 3.08 -14.66 9.57
CA PRO A 82 3.04 -15.42 10.83
C PRO A 82 4.13 -15.00 11.82
N ASP A 83 5.12 -14.21 11.37
CA ASP A 83 6.20 -13.70 12.21
C ASP A 83 5.83 -12.36 12.89
N LEU A 84 4.68 -11.78 12.55
CA LEU A 84 4.07 -10.69 13.31
C LEU A 84 3.21 -11.24 14.46
N PRO A 85 3.06 -10.51 15.58
CA PRO A 85 2.19 -10.95 16.67
C PRO A 85 0.78 -11.27 16.16
N PRO A 86 0.24 -12.47 16.44
CA PRO A 86 -1.15 -12.79 16.10
C PRO A 86 -2.09 -11.90 16.90
N LEU A 87 -3.21 -11.52 16.29
CA LEU A 87 -4.24 -10.72 16.93
C LEU A 87 -5.45 -11.59 17.29
N PRO A 88 -6.12 -11.32 18.43
CA PRO A 88 -7.35 -12.02 18.77
C PRO A 88 -8.42 -11.85 17.69
N ALA A 89 -9.11 -12.95 17.34
CA ALA A 89 -10.11 -12.94 16.28
C ALA A 89 -11.52 -12.51 16.73
N THR A 90 -11.77 -12.33 18.03
CA THR A 90 -13.07 -11.89 18.56
C THR A 90 -12.96 -10.56 19.27
N GLU A 91 -14.05 -9.80 19.26
CA GLU A 91 -14.13 -8.50 19.93
C GLU A 91 -13.87 -8.63 21.43
N GLU A 92 -14.43 -9.65 22.11
CA GLU A 92 -14.22 -9.81 23.55
C GLU A 92 -12.76 -10.14 23.89
N ALA A 93 -12.10 -10.98 23.08
CA ALA A 93 -10.71 -11.32 23.29
C ALA A 93 -9.78 -10.14 22.97
N PHE A 94 -10.10 -9.36 21.92
CA PHE A 94 -9.37 -8.15 21.58
C PHE A 94 -9.50 -7.08 22.69
N ALA A 95 -10.70 -6.89 23.25
CA ALA A 95 -10.95 -5.97 24.35
C ALA A 95 -10.18 -6.32 25.63
N GLU A 96 -9.89 -7.60 25.87
CA GLU A 96 -9.00 -8.04 26.95
C GLU A 96 -7.53 -7.79 26.59
N TYR A 97 -7.14 -8.13 25.36
CA TYR A 97 -5.76 -8.00 24.85
C TYR A 97 -5.23 -6.56 24.95
N VAL A 98 -6.06 -5.57 24.59
CA VAL A 98 -5.68 -4.15 24.64
C VAL A 98 -5.66 -3.55 26.06
N LYS A 99 -5.95 -4.31 27.11
CA LYS A 99 -5.77 -3.83 28.50
C LYS A 99 -4.30 -3.76 28.92
N ASP A 100 -3.42 -4.47 28.22
CA ASP A 100 -1.98 -4.28 28.39
C ASP A 100 -1.59 -2.90 27.81
N PRO A 101 -0.97 -2.01 28.60
CA PRO A 101 -0.65 -0.64 28.14
C PRO A 101 0.32 -0.58 26.95
N GLU A 102 1.21 -1.56 26.81
CA GLU A 102 2.10 -1.61 25.65
C GLU A 102 1.30 -2.00 24.40
N ILE A 103 0.43 -3.01 24.52
CA ILE A 103 -0.47 -3.39 23.43
C ILE A 103 -1.41 -2.24 23.06
N GLU A 104 -1.99 -1.53 24.02
CA GLU A 104 -2.83 -0.34 23.77
C GLU A 104 -2.05 0.71 22.98
N ARG A 105 -0.83 1.04 23.40
CA ARG A 105 0.02 2.04 22.74
C ARG A 105 0.31 1.63 21.28
N TRP A 106 0.73 0.39 21.06
CA TRP A 106 1.03 -0.10 19.71
C TRP A 106 -0.23 -0.22 18.86
N GLY A 107 -1.29 -0.83 19.39
CA GLY A 107 -2.56 -1.07 18.70
C GLY A 107 -3.23 0.24 18.27
N THR A 108 -3.25 1.24 19.16
CA THR A 108 -3.77 2.58 18.83
C THR A 108 -2.96 3.21 17.70
N TRP A 109 -1.63 3.20 17.80
CA TRP A 109 -0.79 3.78 16.76
C TRP A 109 -0.88 3.02 15.42
N MET A 110 -0.95 1.69 15.45
CA MET A 110 -1.16 0.87 14.26
C MET A 110 -2.49 1.22 13.60
N PHE A 111 -3.57 1.32 14.37
CA PHE A 111 -4.91 1.62 13.86
C PHE A 111 -5.04 3.07 13.35
N GLU A 112 -4.52 4.05 14.08
CA GLU A 112 -4.69 5.47 13.76
C GLU A 112 -3.66 5.98 12.74
N THR A 113 -2.51 5.32 12.61
CA THR A 113 -1.41 5.81 11.78
C THR A 113 -1.03 4.83 10.68
N VAL A 114 -0.64 3.59 11.03
CA VAL A 114 -0.06 2.66 10.04
C VAL A 114 -1.11 2.13 9.08
N MET A 115 -2.23 1.63 9.59
CA MET A 115 -3.31 1.07 8.77
C MET A 115 -3.84 2.09 7.74
N PRO A 116 -4.24 3.33 8.11
CA PRO A 116 -4.74 4.28 7.12
C PRO A 116 -3.68 4.73 6.12
N ARG A 117 -2.41 4.85 6.53
CA ARG A 117 -1.33 5.19 5.58
C ARG A 117 -1.05 4.06 4.59
N MET A 118 -0.98 2.82 5.06
CA MET A 118 -0.85 1.66 4.17
C MET A 118 -2.01 1.58 3.19
N ALA A 119 -3.23 1.77 3.66
CA ALA A 119 -4.42 1.81 2.81
C ALA A 119 -4.33 2.94 1.76
N ASP A 120 -3.92 4.14 2.16
CA ASP A 120 -3.77 5.31 1.26
C ASP A 120 -2.71 5.07 0.18
N VAL A 121 -1.51 4.62 0.56
CA VAL A 121 -0.40 4.36 -0.39
C VAL A 121 -0.77 3.24 -1.37
N LEU A 122 -1.45 2.19 -0.90
CA LEU A 122 -1.93 1.11 -1.75
C LEU A 122 -3.20 1.48 -2.53
N GLN A 123 -3.81 2.64 -2.23
CA GLN A 123 -5.10 3.08 -2.76
C GLN A 123 -6.23 2.06 -2.53
N ILE A 124 -6.20 1.40 -1.38
CA ILE A 124 -7.21 0.45 -0.91
C ILE A 124 -8.06 1.14 0.14
N ALA A 125 -9.37 0.87 0.18
CA ALA A 125 -10.22 1.42 1.23
C ALA A 125 -9.80 0.88 2.61
N ALA A 126 -9.41 1.78 3.52
CA ALA A 126 -9.15 1.43 4.91
C ALA A 126 -10.44 0.97 5.60
N TYR A 127 -10.33 0.02 6.53
CA TYR A 127 -11.43 -0.39 7.38
C TYR A 127 -11.94 0.78 8.24
N ASP A 128 -13.26 1.00 8.18
CA ASP A 128 -14.01 1.95 9.02
C ASP A 128 -14.90 1.15 10.00
N PRO A 129 -14.64 1.21 11.31
CA PRO A 129 -15.44 0.50 12.31
C PRO A 129 -16.85 1.06 12.47
N MET A 130 -17.12 2.30 12.03
CA MET A 130 -18.44 2.93 12.15
C MET A 130 -19.42 2.38 11.12
N THR A 131 -18.93 2.10 9.91
CA THR A 131 -19.72 1.52 8.81
C THR A 131 -19.50 0.03 8.63
N ASN A 132 -18.45 -0.52 9.28
CA ASN A 132 -17.98 -1.88 9.12
C ASN A 132 -17.67 -2.23 7.65
N THR A 133 -16.97 -1.32 6.96
CA THR A 133 -16.59 -1.44 5.54
C THR A 133 -15.11 -1.12 5.33
N GLY A 134 -14.53 -1.57 4.23
CA GLY A 134 -13.13 -1.34 3.87
C GLY A 134 -12.41 -2.65 3.65
N ASP A 135 -11.41 -2.64 2.77
CA ASP A 135 -10.74 -3.84 2.27
C ASP A 135 -9.36 -4.04 2.91
N PHE A 136 -8.76 -2.97 3.47
CA PHE A 136 -7.50 -3.04 4.21
C PHE A 136 -7.74 -2.86 5.72
N SER A 137 -7.41 -3.89 6.51
CA SER A 137 -7.56 -3.88 7.97
C SER A 137 -6.36 -4.54 8.66
N CYS A 138 -6.38 -4.69 9.99
CA CYS A 138 -5.31 -5.30 10.79
C CYS A 138 -4.85 -6.67 10.24
N ASN A 139 -5.79 -7.47 9.71
CA ASN A 139 -5.51 -8.78 9.14
C ASN A 139 -4.80 -8.75 7.76
N GLY A 140 -4.64 -7.58 7.16
CA GLY A 140 -3.79 -7.41 5.98
C GLY A 140 -2.30 -7.60 6.30
N CYS A 141 -1.92 -7.54 7.58
CA CYS A 141 -0.55 -7.78 8.03
C CYS A 141 -0.46 -8.86 9.10
N HIS A 142 -1.34 -8.82 10.10
CA HIS A 142 -1.31 -9.74 11.22
C HIS A 142 -2.17 -10.97 10.96
N THR A 143 -1.74 -12.09 11.53
CA THR A 143 -2.60 -13.28 11.58
C THR A 143 -3.68 -13.11 12.64
N LEU A 144 -4.84 -13.76 12.44
CA LEU A 144 -5.91 -13.81 13.42
C LEU A 144 -5.91 -15.15 14.15
N GLU A 145 -5.97 -15.12 15.48
CA GLU A 145 -5.95 -16.32 16.31
C GLU A 145 -7.13 -17.25 16.00
N GLY A 146 -6.84 -18.53 15.77
CA GLY A 146 -7.88 -19.54 15.53
C GLY A 146 -8.57 -19.44 14.17
N VAL A 147 -8.08 -18.59 13.26
CA VAL A 147 -8.48 -18.55 11.85
C VAL A 147 -7.40 -19.24 11.04
N GLU A 148 -7.73 -20.35 10.36
CA GLU A 148 -6.82 -20.94 9.38
C GLU A 148 -6.68 -19.98 8.19
N GLN A 149 -5.44 -19.71 7.78
CA GLN A 149 -5.10 -18.71 6.78
C GLN A 149 -4.57 -19.33 5.49
#